data_AF-A0A2D6L446-F1
#
_entry.id   AF-A0A2D6L446-F1
#
_cell.length_a   1.000
_cell.length_b   1.000
_cell.length_c   1.000
_cell.angle_alpha   90.00
_cell.angle_beta   90.00
_cell.angle_gamma   90.00
#
_symmetry.space_group_name_H-M   'P 1'
#
loop_
_entity.id
_entity.type
_entity.pdbx_description
1 polymer ?
#
loop_
_entity_poly.entity_id
_entity_poly.type
_entity_poly.pdbx_seq_one_letter_code
_entity_poly.pdbx_strand_id
1 'polypeptide(L)'
;MGERVEIFMRIIVLIVSGIIIDIWGIFVFLLCVVNWICTLFVGKRMKNLAEMSEIWNTQVYTYYRYLTLVSNKRPFPFTSLTKSFSKFG
;
A
#
# COMPACT_ATOMS: atom_id res chain seq x y z
N MET A 1 -20.62 -4.23 -12.29
CA MET A 1 -20.13 -3.36 -13.38
C MET A 1 -19.63 -4.24 -14.50
N GLY A 2 -19.85 -3.87 -15.76
CA GLY A 2 -19.23 -4.58 -16.89
C GLY A 2 -17.73 -4.32 -16.94
N GLU A 3 -16.96 -5.24 -17.50
CA GLU A 3 -15.49 -5.16 -17.58
C GLU A 3 -14.99 -3.87 -18.25
N ARG A 4 -15.71 -3.40 -19.27
CA ARG A 4 -15.39 -2.16 -19.98
C ARG A 4 -15.44 -0.93 -19.07
N VAL A 5 -16.41 -0.87 -18.16
CA VAL A 5 -16.53 0.24 -17.20
C VAL A 5 -15.41 0.19 -16.18
N GLU A 6 -15.01 -1.02 -15.74
CA GLU A 6 -13.93 -1.18 -14.78
C GLU A 6 -12.58 -0.73 -15.36
N ILE A 7 -12.33 -0.92 -16.66
CA ILE A 7 -11.13 -0.39 -17.34
C ILE A 7 -11.06 1.14 -17.23
N PHE A 8 -12.16 1.86 -17.43
CA PHE A 8 -12.18 3.32 -17.26
C PHE A 8 -12.02 3.72 -15.79
N MET A 9 -12.63 2.98 -14.86
CA MET A 9 -12.44 3.22 -13.41
C MET A 9 -10.97 3.11 -12.99
N ARG A 10 -10.17 2.26 -13.65
CA ARG A 10 -8.73 2.15 -13.37
C ARG A 10 -7.97 3.45 -13.54
N ILE A 11 -8.36 4.31 -14.47
CA ILE A 11 -7.72 5.63 -14.67
C ILE A 11 -7.98 6.53 -13.45
N ILE A 12 -9.21 6.54 -12.94
CA ILE A 12 -9.58 7.33 -11.75
C ILE A 12 -8.85 6.81 -10.52
N VAL A 13 -8.84 5.49 -10.34
CA VAL A 13 -8.17 4.84 -9.21
C VAL A 13 -6.65 5.03 -9.28
N LEU A 14 -6.04 4.93 -10.46
CA LEU A 14 -4.62 5.21 -10.69
C LEU A 14 -4.25 6.57 -10.11
N ILE A 15 -5.02 7.61 -10.45
CA ILE A 15 -4.73 8.98 -10.02
C ILE A 15 -4.96 9.13 -8.52
N VAL A 16 -6.15 8.78 -8.02
CA VAL A 16 -6.52 9.04 -6.63
C VAL A 16 -5.72 8.17 -5.66
N SER A 17 -5.69 6.86 -5.88
CA SER A 17 -4.96 5.94 -5.00
C SER A 17 -3.46 6.06 -5.18
N GLY A 18 -2.97 6.37 -6.38
CA GLY A 18 -1.55 6.64 -6.63
C GLY A 18 -1.04 7.80 -5.78
N ILE A 19 -1.71 8.96 -5.84
CA ILE A 19 -1.33 10.14 -5.03
C ILE A 19 -1.29 9.81 -3.53
N ILE A 20 -2.30 9.10 -3.02
CA ILE A 20 -2.37 8.74 -1.60
C ILE A 20 -1.23 7.80 -1.20
N ILE A 21 -0.96 6.78 -2.03
CA ILE A 21 0.11 5.81 -1.79
C ILE A 21 1.49 6.48 -1.84
N ASP A 22 1.71 7.41 -2.77
CA ASP A 22 2.97 8.14 -2.91
C ASP A 22 3.23 9.06 -1.72
N ILE A 23 2.24 9.86 -1.31
CA ILE A 23 2.35 10.72 -0.13
C ILE A 23 2.62 9.89 1.13
N TRP A 24 1.90 8.79 1.31
CA TRP A 24 2.14 7.88 2.44
C TRP A 24 3.51 7.20 2.33
N GLY A 25 3.97 6.91 1.11
CA GLY A 25 5.29 6.33 0.84
C GLY A 25 6.42 7.21 1.31
N ILE A 26 6.32 8.53 1.16
CA ILE A 26 7.30 9.49 1.69
C ILE A 26 7.39 9.36 3.22
N PHE A 27 6.25 9.28 3.91
CA PHE A 27 6.22 9.11 5.36
C PHE A 27 6.82 7.76 5.81
N VAL A 28 6.45 6.67 5.11
CA VAL A 28 6.99 5.32 5.40
C VAL A 28 8.49 5.27 5.14
N PHE A 29 8.99 5.95 4.11
CA PHE A 29 10.42 6.04 3.82
C PHE A 29 11.17 6.70 4.98
N LEU A 30 10.68 7.83 5.49
CA LEU A 30 11.27 8.50 6.66
C LEU A 30 11.25 7.59 7.90
N LEU A 31 10.14 6.90 8.16
CA LEU A 31 10.05 5.93 9.25
C LEU A 31 11.00 4.75 9.06
N CYS A 32 11.22 4.30 7.82
CA CYS A 32 12.16 3.23 7.50
C CYS A 32 13.59 3.64 7.86
N VAL A 33 14.00 4.86 7.48
CA VAL A 33 15.31 5.42 7.84
C VAL A 33 15.48 5.49 9.36
N VAL A 34 14.48 6.01 10.08
CA VAL A 34 14.52 6.07 11.55
C VAL A 34 14.61 4.67 12.17
N ASN A 35 13.78 3.72 11.71
CA ASN A 35 13.78 2.35 12.21
C ASN A 35 15.09 1.63 11.92
N TRP A 36 15.72 1.90 10.77
CA TRP A 36 17.04 1.38 10.41
C TRP A 36 18.11 1.89 11.38
N ILE A 37 18.16 3.21 11.61
CA ILE A 37 19.07 3.83 12.60
C ILE A 37 18.84 3.23 13.99
N CYS A 38 17.59 3.19 14.47
CA CYS A 38 17.27 2.61 15.77
C CYS A 38 17.67 1.14 15.87
N THR A 39 17.46 0.36 14.81
CA THR A 39 17.83 -1.06 14.81
C THR A 39 19.34 -1.26 14.86
N LEU A 40 20.12 -0.40 14.20
CA LEU A 40 21.59 -0.44 14.27
C LEU A 40 22.12 -0.23 15.69
N PHE A 41 21.54 0.71 16.43
CA PHE A 41 22.01 1.03 17.80
C PHE A 41 21.40 0.15 18.89
N VAL A 42 20.10 -0.19 18.77
CA VAL A 42 19.35 -0.93 19.81
C VAL A 42 19.39 -2.45 19.55
N GLY A 43 19.74 -2.88 18.34
CA GLY A 43 19.72 -4.29 17.93
C GLY A 43 18.32 -4.90 17.82
N LYS A 44 17.27 -4.08 17.95
CA LYS A 44 15.86 -4.50 17.89
C LYS A 44 15.08 -3.58 16.98
N ARG A 45 14.33 -4.18 16.06
CA ARG A 45 13.38 -3.49 15.19
C ARG A 45 12.17 -3.01 15.97
N MET A 46 11.74 -1.77 15.72
CA MET A 46 10.49 -1.26 16.30
C MET A 46 9.29 -1.92 15.62
N LYS A 47 8.53 -2.72 16.38
CA LYS A 47 7.38 -3.49 15.85
C LYS A 47 6.31 -2.59 15.23
N ASN A 48 5.95 -1.50 15.90
CA ASN A 48 4.92 -0.57 15.40
C ASN A 48 5.29 0.06 14.04
N LEU A 49 6.56 0.42 13.83
CA LEU A 49 7.01 0.98 12.54
C LEU A 49 7.04 -0.10 11.44
N ALA A 50 7.40 -1.33 11.80
CA ALA A 50 7.33 -2.46 10.88
C ALA A 50 5.89 -2.78 10.46
N GLU A 51 4.93 -2.74 11.39
CA GLU A 51 3.51 -2.93 11.10
C GLU A 51 2.96 -1.84 10.17
N MET A 52 3.32 -0.57 10.39
CA MET A 52 2.93 0.52 9.48
C MET A 52 3.49 0.31 8.07
N SER A 53 4.74 -0.16 7.98
CA SER A 53 5.38 -0.51 6.70
C SER A 53 4.67 -1.69 6.02
N GLU A 54 4.23 -2.70 6.78
CA GLU A 54 3.45 -3.83 6.25
C GLU A 54 2.11 -3.36 5.65
N ILE A 55 1.39 -2.48 6.36
CA ILE A 55 0.11 -1.96 5.87
C ILE A 55 0.33 -1.21 4.55
N TRP A 56 1.33 -0.32 4.49
CA TRP A 56 1.64 0.42 3.27
C TRP A 56 2.04 -0.52 2.11
N ASN A 57 2.94 -1.48 2.35
CA ASN A 57 3.32 -2.48 1.35
C ASN A 57 2.12 -3.27 0.83
N THR A 58 1.20 -3.64 1.73
CA THR A 58 -0.04 -4.34 1.37
C THR A 58 -0.94 -3.46 0.49
N GLN A 59 -1.02 -2.15 0.77
CA GLN A 59 -1.77 -1.21 -0.06
C GLN A 59 -1.15 -1.02 -1.44
N VAL A 60 0.17 -0.85 -1.53
CA VAL A 60 0.90 -0.78 -2.79
C VAL A 60 0.64 -2.02 -3.63
N TYR A 61 0.72 -3.21 -3.03
CA TYR A 61 0.46 -4.45 -3.75
C TYR A 61 -1.00 -4.57 -4.20
N THR A 62 -1.97 -4.18 -3.36
CA THR A 62 -3.39 -4.16 -3.73
C THR A 62 -3.64 -3.24 -4.93
N TYR A 63 -3.02 -2.06 -4.91
CA TYR A 63 -3.09 -1.07 -5.98
C TYR A 63 -2.54 -1.62 -7.29
N TYR A 64 -1.36 -2.23 -7.29
CA TYR A 64 -0.81 -2.84 -8.49
C TYR A 64 -1.61 -4.04 -8.99
N ARG A 65 -2.10 -4.91 -8.10
CA ARG A 65 -3.00 -6.02 -8.49
C ARG A 65 -4.25 -5.52 -9.20
N TYR A 66 -4.78 -4.39 -8.73
CA TYR A 66 -5.87 -3.74 -9.43
C TYR A 66 -5.38 -3.29 -10.82
N LEU A 67 -4.43 -2.35 -10.90
CA LEU A 67 -4.03 -1.75 -12.18
C LEU A 67 -3.54 -2.74 -13.25
N THR A 68 -2.89 -3.82 -12.84
CA THR A 68 -2.36 -4.86 -13.73
C THR A 68 -3.42 -5.91 -14.13
N LEU A 69 -4.70 -5.65 -13.85
CA LEU A 69 -5.84 -6.52 -14.18
C LEU A 69 -5.84 -7.89 -13.47
N VAL A 70 -4.96 -8.09 -12.49
CA VAL A 70 -4.94 -9.30 -11.64
C VAL A 70 -6.18 -9.37 -10.74
N SER A 71 -6.80 -8.23 -10.42
CA SER A 71 -8.02 -8.17 -9.63
C SER A 71 -8.90 -6.96 -9.97
N ASN A 72 -10.21 -7.11 -9.72
CA ASN A 72 -11.18 -6.00 -9.74
C ASN A 72 -11.43 -5.42 -8.34
N LYS A 73 -10.71 -5.90 -7.31
CA LYS A 73 -10.77 -5.31 -5.97
C LYS A 73 -10.04 -3.98 -5.96
N ARG A 74 -10.76 -2.89 -5.71
CA ARG A 74 -10.20 -1.53 -5.67
C ARG A 74 -9.36 -1.31 -4.41
N PRO A 75 -8.27 -0.55 -4.48
CA PRO A 75 -7.48 -0.14 -3.32
C PRO A 75 -8.16 1.00 -2.55
N PHE A 76 -7.63 1.31 -1.37
CA PHE A 76 -8.01 2.53 -0.63
C PHE A 76 -7.82 3.78 -1.52
N PRO A 77 -8.72 4.78 -1.50
CA PRO A 77 -9.83 5.00 -0.57
C PRO A 77 -11.17 4.40 -1.02
N PHE A 78 -11.23 3.71 -2.15
CA PHE A 78 -12.49 3.17 -2.71
C PHE A 78 -12.98 1.91 -1.99
N THR A 79 -12.13 1.30 -1.17
CA THR A 79 -12.45 0.14 -0.34
C THR A 79 -11.64 0.23 0.96
N SER A 80 -12.02 -0.56 1.96
CA SER A 80 -11.32 -0.61 3.25
C SER A 80 -9.84 -1.02 3.10
N LEU A 81 -9.02 -0.46 4.00
CA LEU A 81 -7.60 -0.76 4.10
C LEU A 81 -7.36 -2.26 4.32
N THR A 82 -6.60 -2.86 3.40
CA THR A 82 -6.09 -4.22 3.55
C THR A 82 -4.79 -4.16 4.36
N LYS A 83 -4.85 -4.60 5.61
CA LYS A 83 -3.79 -4.37 6.60
C LYS A 83 -2.62 -5.36 6.56
N SER A 84 -2.79 -6.53 5.96
CA SER A 84 -1.74 -7.56 5.93
C SER A 84 -1.68 -8.27 4.58
N PHE A 85 -0.46 -8.52 4.15
CA PHE A 85 -0.14 -9.24 2.91
C PHE A 85 -0.59 -10.70 2.97
N SER A 86 -0.68 -11.28 4.18
CA SER A 86 -1.18 -12.64 4.43
C SER A 86 -2.54 -12.93 3.81
N LYS A 87 -3.35 -11.91 3.51
CA LYS A 87 -4.63 -12.08 2.80
C LYS A 87 -4.50 -12.46 1.33
N PHE A 88 -3.29 -12.47 0.78
CA PHE A 88 -3.03 -12.71 -0.64
C PHE A 88 -2.23 -13.98 -0.95
N GLY A 89 -1.65 -14.63 0.06
CA GLY A 89 -1.00 -15.94 -0.04
C GLY A 89 -1.91 -17.03 0.49
#